data_AF-A0A528B3W4-F1
#
_entry.id   AF-A0A528B3W4-F1
#
_cell.length_a   1.000
_cell.length_b   1.000
_cell.length_c   1.000
_cell.angle_alpha   90.00
_cell.angle_beta   90.00
_cell.angle_gamma   90.00
#
_symmetry.space_group_name_H-M   'P 1'
#
loop_
_entity.id
_entity.type
_entity.pdbx_description
1 polymer ?
#
loop_
_entity_poly.entity_id
_entity_poly.type
_entity_poly.pdbx_seq_one_letter_code
_entity_poly.pdbx_strand_id
1 'polypeptide(L)'
;AVRKGVNACFGNSGQSCDAPTRMLVPAARHDEALAIAKKTAEAHKVGDPRSEETRLGPVVSNIQFDKIQRLIEAGIAEGATLVTGGPGRPEHLNRGYYVRPTVFGHVTPGMTIEREEIFGPVLSVMSYDDDDDAVKIANDTVYGLAAYVQSGDID
;
A
#
# COMPACT_ATOMS: atom_id res chain seq x y z
N ALA A 1 2.62 -4.85 14.18
CA ALA A 1 3.31 -4.51 12.91
C ALA A 1 2.34 -3.96 11.86
N VAL A 2 1.44 -4.77 11.30
CA VAL A 2 0.59 -4.43 10.14
C VAL A 2 -0.09 -3.06 10.21
N ARG A 3 -0.87 -2.78 11.27
CA ARG A 3 -1.54 -1.46 11.43
C ARG A 3 -0.57 -0.28 11.31
N LYS A 4 0.62 -0.38 11.91
CA LYS A 4 1.64 0.69 11.84
C LYS A 4 2.15 0.84 10.41
N GLY A 5 2.41 -0.28 9.71
CA GLY A 5 2.86 -0.27 8.32
C GLY A 5 1.84 0.35 7.36
N VAL A 6 0.55 0.02 7.50
CA VAL A 6 -0.52 0.67 6.71
C VAL A 6 -0.55 2.18 6.94
N ASN A 7 -0.55 2.61 8.21
CA ASN A 7 -0.58 4.03 8.54
C ASN A 7 0.66 4.78 8.01
N ALA A 8 1.84 4.15 8.07
CA ALA A 8 3.07 4.71 7.52
C ALA A 8 3.00 4.81 5.98
N CYS A 9 2.56 3.75 5.30
CA CYS A 9 2.38 3.74 3.85
C CYS A 9 1.40 4.82 3.38
N PHE A 10 0.32 5.05 4.12
CA PHE A 10 -0.72 6.00 3.70
C PHE A 10 -0.46 7.44 4.14
N GLY A 11 0.57 7.69 4.97
CA GLY A 11 1.00 9.04 5.33
C GLY A 11 1.18 9.94 4.10
N ASN A 12 0.72 11.19 4.16
CA ASN A 12 0.71 12.12 3.01
C ASN A 12 0.01 11.57 1.75
N SER A 13 -1.04 10.76 1.93
CA SER A 13 -1.70 10.03 0.84
C SER A 13 -0.72 9.15 0.03
N GLY A 14 0.28 8.57 0.72
CA GLY A 14 1.32 7.71 0.15
C GLY A 14 2.31 8.41 -0.77
N GLN A 15 2.34 9.74 -0.76
CA GLN A 15 3.29 10.55 -1.54
C GLN A 15 4.52 10.85 -0.67
N SER A 16 5.29 9.80 -0.36
CA SER A 16 6.56 9.91 0.35
C SER A 16 7.57 8.94 -0.25
N CYS A 17 8.81 9.38 -0.44
CA CYS A 17 9.85 8.55 -1.04
C CYS A 17 10.19 7.33 -0.17
N ASP A 18 9.98 7.43 1.14
CA ASP A 18 10.22 6.38 2.12
C ASP A 18 8.95 5.64 2.55
N ALA A 19 7.82 5.82 1.83
CA ALA A 19 6.59 5.10 2.14
C ALA A 19 6.80 3.57 2.04
N PRO A 20 6.47 2.77 3.07
CA PRO A 20 6.62 1.32 3.03
C PRO A 20 5.50 0.66 2.20
N THR A 21 5.55 0.83 0.88
CA THR A 21 4.53 0.37 -0.08
C THR A 21 4.57 -1.13 -0.35
N ARG A 22 5.67 -1.81 0.00
CA ARG A 22 5.78 -3.27 0.01
C ARG A 22 5.85 -3.77 1.44
N MET A 23 4.87 -4.56 1.86
CA MET A 23 4.84 -5.19 3.19
C MET A 23 5.02 -6.69 3.04
N LEU A 24 6.14 -7.19 3.57
CA LEU A 24 6.44 -8.60 3.66
C LEU A 24 5.90 -9.15 4.99
N VAL A 25 5.18 -10.26 4.94
CA VAL A 25 4.64 -10.95 6.13
C VAL A 25 4.91 -12.46 6.06
N PRO A 26 5.03 -13.17 7.20
CA PRO A 26 5.17 -14.62 7.17
C PRO A 26 4.01 -15.28 6.41
N ALA A 27 4.29 -16.24 5.54
CA ALA A 27 3.29 -16.92 4.71
C ALA A 27 2.12 -17.48 5.56
N ALA A 28 2.43 -18.09 6.71
CA ALA A 28 1.44 -18.64 7.63
C ALA A 28 0.48 -17.60 8.24
N ARG A 29 0.80 -16.31 8.17
CA ARG A 29 0.03 -15.19 8.75
C ARG A 29 -0.47 -14.21 7.69
N HIS A 30 -0.35 -14.56 6.42
CA HIS A 30 -0.70 -13.66 5.32
C HIS A 30 -2.17 -13.18 5.42
N ASP A 31 -3.12 -14.10 5.54
CA ASP A 31 -4.55 -13.74 5.59
C ASP A 31 -4.93 -12.96 6.86
N GLU A 32 -4.30 -13.28 8.00
CA GLU A 32 -4.42 -12.50 9.23
C GLU A 32 -3.95 -11.06 9.01
N ALA A 33 -2.80 -10.89 8.35
CA ALA A 33 -2.26 -9.58 8.00
C ALA A 33 -3.20 -8.83 7.05
N LEU A 34 -3.75 -9.48 6.02
CA LEU A 34 -4.70 -8.85 5.10
C LEU A 34 -5.95 -8.35 5.83
N ALA A 35 -6.51 -9.14 6.76
CA ALA A 35 -7.68 -8.73 7.55
C ALA A 35 -7.39 -7.48 8.40
N ILE A 36 -6.21 -7.42 9.03
CA ILE A 36 -5.77 -6.25 9.81
C ILE A 36 -5.53 -5.05 8.88
N ALA A 37 -4.90 -5.28 7.72
CA ALA A 37 -4.58 -4.25 6.75
C ALA A 37 -5.85 -3.61 6.18
N LYS A 38 -6.83 -4.44 5.78
CA LYS A 38 -8.16 -4.04 5.34
C LYS A 38 -8.84 -3.11 6.35
N LYS A 39 -9.00 -3.59 7.58
CA LYS A 39 -9.66 -2.82 8.65
C LYS A 39 -8.95 -1.48 8.92
N THR A 40 -7.62 -1.47 8.81
CA THR A 40 -6.83 -0.25 9.02
C THR A 40 -7.00 0.72 7.86
N ALA A 41 -6.96 0.24 6.61
CA ALA A 41 -7.17 1.04 5.41
C ALA A 41 -8.56 1.68 5.39
N GLU A 42 -9.62 0.90 5.66
CA GLU A 42 -11.01 1.37 5.67
C GLU A 42 -11.30 2.38 6.79
N ALA A 43 -10.48 2.43 7.84
CA ALA A 43 -10.60 3.43 8.90
C ALA A 43 -10.06 4.83 8.49
N HIS A 44 -9.35 4.95 7.37
CA HIS A 44 -8.85 6.24 6.89
C HIS A 44 -9.98 7.03 6.22
N LYS A 45 -10.44 8.09 6.89
CA LYS A 45 -11.37 9.06 6.30
C LYS A 45 -10.66 9.89 5.22
N VAL A 46 -11.05 9.66 3.96
CA VAL A 46 -10.60 10.47 2.82
C VAL A 46 -11.53 11.67 2.64
N GLY A 47 -10.99 12.88 2.52
CA GLY A 47 -11.84 14.07 2.43
C GLY A 47 -11.09 15.39 2.34
N ASP A 48 -11.82 16.50 2.54
CA ASP A 48 -11.27 17.85 2.51
C ASP A 48 -10.14 18.00 3.55
N PRO A 49 -8.91 18.39 3.15
CA PRO A 49 -7.81 18.63 4.07
C PRO A 49 -8.08 19.68 5.17
N ARG A 50 -9.11 20.52 5.00
CA ARG A 50 -9.53 21.50 6.02
C ARG A 50 -10.42 20.92 7.11
N SER A 51 -10.92 19.69 6.95
CA SER A 51 -11.75 19.03 7.95
C SER A 51 -10.88 18.31 8.98
N GLU A 52 -11.18 18.47 10.27
CA GLU A 52 -10.51 17.78 11.38
C GLU A 52 -10.71 16.25 11.34
N GLU A 53 -11.78 15.80 10.68
CA GLU A 53 -12.08 14.38 10.52
C GLU A 53 -11.23 13.70 9.44
N THR A 54 -10.67 14.48 8.50
CA THR A 54 -9.89 13.95 7.39
C THR A 54 -8.58 13.34 7.90
N ARG A 55 -8.23 12.19 7.34
CA ARG A 55 -6.95 11.52 7.56
C ARG A 55 -6.13 11.41 6.29
N LEU A 56 -6.77 11.41 5.12
CA LEU A 56 -6.12 11.39 3.82
C LEU A 56 -6.71 12.46 2.90
N GLY A 57 -5.84 13.34 2.40
CA GLY A 57 -6.19 14.35 1.42
C GLY A 57 -6.07 13.85 -0.02
N PRO A 58 -6.24 14.73 -1.02
CA PRO A 58 -6.04 14.37 -2.41
C PRO A 58 -4.55 14.15 -2.72
N VAL A 59 -4.26 13.46 -3.81
CA VAL A 59 -2.93 13.46 -4.42
C VAL A 59 -2.69 14.76 -5.20
N VAL A 60 -1.42 15.06 -5.46
CA VAL A 60 -0.96 16.39 -5.88
C VAL A 60 -1.52 16.86 -7.22
N SER A 61 -1.78 15.95 -8.17
CA SER A 61 -2.15 16.31 -9.54
C SER A 61 -2.94 15.22 -10.26
N ASN A 62 -3.53 15.58 -11.41
CA ASN A 62 -4.22 14.61 -12.27
C ASN A 62 -3.26 13.54 -12.81
N ILE A 63 -2.07 13.95 -13.24
CA ILE A 63 -1.06 13.03 -13.79
C ILE A 63 -0.71 11.97 -12.76
N GLN A 64 -0.54 12.38 -11.49
CA GLN A 64 -0.25 11.45 -10.41
C GLN A 64 -1.44 10.54 -10.10
N PHE A 65 -2.65 11.10 -10.07
CA PHE A 65 -3.88 10.32 -9.92
C PHE A 65 -3.99 9.24 -11.00
N ASP A 66 -3.85 9.61 -12.27
CA ASP A 66 -3.95 8.70 -13.42
C ASP A 66 -2.85 7.62 -13.39
N LYS A 67 -1.62 7.98 -12.98
CA LYS A 67 -0.55 6.98 -12.75
C LYS A 67 -0.98 5.95 -11.70
N ILE A 68 -1.49 6.40 -10.55
CA ILE A 68 -1.92 5.52 -9.48
C ILE A 68 -3.08 4.63 -9.94
N GLN A 69 -4.05 5.17 -10.68
CA GLN A 69 -5.17 4.37 -11.22
C GLN A 69 -4.68 3.24 -12.13
N ARG A 70 -3.77 3.54 -13.07
CA ARG A 70 -3.21 2.52 -13.96
C ARG A 70 -2.46 1.42 -13.20
N LEU A 71 -1.73 1.78 -12.13
CA LEU A 71 -1.00 0.79 -11.33
C LEU A 71 -1.95 -0.07 -10.50
N ILE A 72 -3.03 0.49 -9.96
CA ILE A 72 -4.08 -0.29 -9.30
C ILE A 72 -4.73 -1.27 -10.30
N GLU A 73 -5.05 -0.81 -11.51
CA GLU A 73 -5.61 -1.65 -12.57
C GLU A 73 -4.65 -2.77 -12.99
N ALA A 74 -3.35 -2.46 -13.11
CA ALA A 74 -2.31 -3.46 -13.42
C ALA A 74 -2.24 -4.56 -12.35
N GLY A 75 -2.25 -4.19 -11.07
CA GLY A 75 -2.27 -5.15 -9.97
C GLY A 75 -3.46 -6.12 -10.05
N ILE A 76 -4.65 -5.61 -10.36
CA ILE A 76 -5.85 -6.44 -10.57
C ILE A 76 -5.66 -7.36 -11.78
N ALA A 77 -5.18 -6.81 -12.91
CA ALA A 77 -5.02 -7.55 -14.16
C ALA A 77 -3.97 -8.67 -14.07
N GLU A 78 -2.95 -8.49 -13.24
CA GLU A 78 -1.87 -9.46 -13.02
C GLU A 78 -2.23 -10.53 -11.98
N GLY A 79 -3.40 -10.43 -11.33
CA GLY A 79 -3.93 -11.46 -10.43
C GLY A 79 -3.68 -11.22 -8.95
N ALA A 80 -3.21 -10.03 -8.55
CA ALA A 80 -3.18 -9.67 -7.13
C ALA A 80 -4.60 -9.59 -6.58
N THR A 81 -4.77 -9.99 -5.32
CA THR A 81 -6.08 -9.90 -4.66
C THR A 81 -6.34 -8.49 -4.19
N LEU A 82 -7.34 -7.81 -4.77
CA LEU A 82 -7.81 -6.52 -4.28
C LEU A 82 -8.57 -6.70 -2.96
N VAL A 83 -7.93 -6.40 -1.83
CA VAL A 83 -8.48 -6.64 -0.48
C VAL A 83 -9.49 -5.55 -0.09
N THR A 84 -9.18 -4.29 -0.41
CA THR A 84 -10.07 -3.13 -0.24
C THR A 84 -9.60 -1.95 -1.10
N GLY A 85 -10.44 -0.93 -1.25
CA GLY A 85 -10.16 0.25 -2.05
C GLY A 85 -10.41 0.02 -3.54
N GLY A 86 -9.35 0.16 -4.35
CA GLY A 86 -9.40 -0.07 -5.80
C GLY A 86 -9.52 1.22 -6.63
N PRO A 87 -9.81 1.07 -7.94
CA PRO A 87 -9.87 2.19 -8.87
C PRO A 87 -10.96 3.21 -8.52
N GLY A 88 -10.77 4.42 -9.01
CA GLY A 88 -11.65 5.56 -8.87
C GLY A 88 -11.47 6.33 -7.56
N ARG A 89 -12.43 7.24 -7.34
CA ARG A 89 -12.52 8.11 -6.15
C ARG A 89 -13.45 7.50 -5.10
N PRO A 90 -13.33 7.85 -3.82
CA PRO A 90 -14.40 7.61 -2.85
C PRO A 90 -15.74 8.18 -3.35
N GLU A 91 -16.85 7.47 -3.12
CA GLU A 91 -18.16 7.80 -3.71
C GLU A 91 -18.67 9.19 -3.33
N HIS A 92 -18.34 9.67 -2.13
CA HIS A 92 -18.73 10.99 -1.63
C HIS A 92 -17.89 12.14 -2.19
N LEU A 93 -16.89 11.88 -3.04
CA LEU A 93 -15.98 12.88 -3.60
C LEU A 93 -16.02 12.87 -5.13
N ASN A 94 -16.66 13.88 -5.72
CA ASN A 94 -16.80 14.02 -7.17
C ASN A 94 -15.79 14.99 -7.82
N ARG A 95 -14.98 15.69 -7.02
CA ARG A 95 -13.97 16.66 -7.48
C ARG A 95 -12.68 16.49 -6.68
N GLY A 96 -11.56 16.80 -7.33
CA GLY A 96 -10.22 16.61 -6.76
C GLY A 96 -9.65 15.23 -7.08
N TYR A 97 -8.38 15.04 -6.75
CA TYR A 97 -7.62 13.85 -7.08
C TYR A 97 -7.55 12.91 -5.88
N TYR A 98 -8.70 12.40 -5.43
CA TYR A 98 -8.77 11.53 -4.26
C TYR A 98 -8.67 10.06 -4.65
N VAL A 99 -7.69 9.37 -4.08
CA VAL A 99 -7.49 7.93 -4.28
C VAL A 99 -8.08 7.16 -3.11
N ARG A 100 -8.72 6.02 -3.38
CA ARG A 100 -9.20 5.09 -2.35
C ARG A 100 -8.00 4.44 -1.65
N PRO A 101 -7.94 4.37 -0.30
CA PRO A 101 -6.89 3.65 0.40
C PRO A 101 -6.95 2.18 -0.01
N THR A 102 -5.91 1.70 -0.68
CA THR A 102 -5.96 0.42 -1.41
C THR A 102 -4.95 -0.55 -0.85
N VAL A 103 -5.37 -1.80 -0.66
CA VAL A 103 -4.51 -2.89 -0.21
C VAL A 103 -4.64 -4.04 -1.19
N PHE A 104 -3.50 -4.49 -1.72
CA PHE A 104 -3.37 -5.75 -2.45
C PHE A 104 -2.76 -6.81 -1.55
N GLY A 105 -3.31 -8.01 -1.62
CA GLY A 105 -2.73 -9.22 -1.03
C GLY A 105 -2.33 -10.22 -2.09
N HIS A 106 -1.53 -11.22 -1.70
CA HIS A 106 -1.01 -12.25 -2.60
C HIS A 106 -0.25 -11.63 -3.78
N VAL A 107 0.46 -10.54 -3.53
CA VAL A 107 1.34 -9.93 -4.53
C VAL A 107 2.58 -10.81 -4.65
N THR A 108 2.90 -11.25 -5.87
CA THR A 108 4.01 -12.15 -6.15
C THR A 108 5.13 -11.44 -6.91
N PRO A 109 6.39 -11.92 -6.80
CA PRO A 109 7.51 -11.36 -7.57
C PRO A 109 7.22 -11.27 -9.06
N GLY A 110 7.54 -10.12 -9.68
CA GLY A 110 7.34 -9.90 -11.11
C GLY A 110 6.07 -9.14 -11.47
N MET A 111 5.14 -8.94 -10.53
CA MET A 111 4.01 -8.03 -10.72
C MET A 111 4.47 -6.57 -10.83
N THR A 112 3.79 -5.76 -11.63
CA THR A 112 4.08 -4.33 -11.79
C THR A 112 3.99 -3.59 -10.45
N ILE A 113 2.96 -3.88 -9.64
CA ILE A 113 2.75 -3.25 -8.32
C ILE A 113 3.73 -3.74 -7.23
N GLU A 114 4.54 -4.75 -7.54
CA GLU A 114 5.66 -5.20 -6.72
C GLU A 114 6.94 -4.42 -7.06
N ARG A 115 7.11 -3.99 -8.32
CA ARG A 115 8.36 -3.39 -8.81
C ARG A 115 8.35 -1.88 -8.91
N GLU A 116 7.23 -1.31 -9.35
CA GLU A 116 7.12 0.12 -9.66
C GLU A 116 6.67 0.93 -8.45
N GLU A 117 7.28 2.11 -8.28
CA GLU A 117 6.82 3.06 -7.28
C GLU A 117 5.46 3.67 -7.66
N ILE A 118 4.43 3.37 -6.85
CA ILE A 118 3.07 3.87 -7.03
C ILE A 118 2.96 5.35 -6.62
N PHE A 119 3.55 5.73 -5.49
CA PHE A 119 3.51 7.08 -4.92
C PHE A 119 2.08 7.59 -4.65
N GLY A 120 1.29 6.72 -4.04
CA GLY A 120 -0.12 6.90 -3.66
C GLY A 120 -0.47 5.97 -2.50
N PRO A 121 -1.69 6.04 -1.93
CA PRO A 121 -2.06 5.27 -0.73
C PRO A 121 -2.43 3.83 -1.11
N VAL A 122 -1.45 3.09 -1.64
CA VAL A 122 -1.58 1.72 -2.14
C VAL A 122 -0.50 0.86 -1.50
N LEU A 123 -0.91 -0.22 -0.85
CA LEU A 123 -0.03 -1.17 -0.18
C LEU A 123 -0.07 -2.53 -0.87
N SER A 124 1.09 -3.03 -1.27
CA SER A 124 1.30 -4.39 -1.77
C SER A 124 1.75 -5.30 -0.61
N VAL A 125 0.95 -6.30 -0.26
CA VAL A 125 1.29 -7.31 0.75
C VAL A 125 1.76 -8.60 0.07
N MET A 126 2.96 -9.04 0.46
CA MET A 126 3.63 -10.23 -0.06
C MET A 126 3.97 -11.16 1.10
N SER A 127 4.07 -12.46 0.83
CA SER A 127 4.49 -13.45 1.82
C SER A 127 5.96 -13.83 1.66
N TYR A 128 6.61 -14.19 2.77
CA TYR A 128 7.91 -14.86 2.80
C TYR A 128 7.85 -16.14 3.63
N ASP A 129 8.76 -17.08 3.36
CA ASP A 129 8.83 -18.36 4.07
C ASP A 129 9.71 -18.32 5.33
N ASP A 130 10.87 -17.68 5.24
CA ASP A 130 11.83 -17.46 6.32
C ASP A 130 12.54 -16.10 6.19
N ASP A 131 13.40 -15.76 7.15
CA ASP A 131 14.05 -14.46 7.19
C ASP A 131 15.02 -14.24 6.01
N ASP A 132 15.67 -15.30 5.52
CA ASP A 132 16.55 -15.22 4.34
C ASP A 132 15.73 -14.92 3.07
N ASP A 133 14.57 -15.56 2.92
CA ASP A 133 13.62 -15.28 1.84
C ASP A 133 13.05 -13.85 1.94
N ALA A 134 12.73 -13.39 3.15
CA ALA A 134 12.28 -12.01 3.38
C ALA A 134 13.33 -10.98 2.94
N VAL A 135 14.60 -11.20 3.31
CA VAL A 135 15.73 -10.34 2.90
C VAL A 135 15.94 -10.39 1.39
N LYS A 136 15.83 -11.57 0.78
CA LYS A 136 15.93 -11.73 -0.67
C LYS A 136 14.84 -10.96 -1.40
N ILE A 137 13.58 -11.09 -1.00
CA ILE A 137 12.45 -10.36 -1.60
C ILE A 137 12.61 -8.85 -1.38
N ALA A 138 13.00 -8.42 -0.17
CA ALA A 138 13.20 -7.01 0.14
C ALA A 138 14.27 -6.36 -0.76
N ASN A 139 15.37 -7.09 -1.03
CA ASN A 139 16.47 -6.64 -1.87
C ASN A 139 16.22 -6.82 -3.38
N ASP A 140 15.20 -7.56 -3.80
CA ASP A 140 14.80 -7.67 -5.21
C ASP A 140 14.05 -6.41 -5.64
N THR A 141 14.80 -5.32 -5.80
CA THR A 141 14.30 -4.04 -6.28
C THR A 141 15.45 -3.21 -6.84
N VAL A 142 15.14 -2.27 -7.73
CA VAL A 142 16.11 -1.30 -8.26
C VAL A 142 16.35 -0.13 -7.31
N TYR A 143 15.57 -0.03 -6.23
CA TYR A 143 15.64 1.04 -5.24
C TYR A 143 16.47 0.63 -4.00
N GLY A 144 16.88 1.61 -3.19
CA GLY A 144 17.70 1.35 -1.98
C GLY A 144 17.57 2.43 -0.91
N LEU A 145 16.40 3.06 -0.80
CA LEU A 145 16.22 4.26 0.04
C LEU A 145 15.91 3.94 1.50
N ALA A 146 14.95 3.04 1.77
CA ALA A 146 14.50 2.74 3.13
C ALA A 146 13.99 1.30 3.24
N ALA A 147 14.14 0.73 4.43
CA ALA A 147 13.53 -0.54 4.85
C ALA A 147 13.14 -0.45 6.33
N TYR A 148 12.10 -1.17 6.72
CA TYR A 148 11.58 -1.15 8.09
C TYR A 148 11.33 -2.57 8.58
N VAL A 149 11.93 -2.93 9.71
CA VAL A 149 11.76 -4.25 10.35
C VAL A 149 10.92 -4.10 11.62
N GLN A 150 10.03 -5.06 11.86
CA GLN A 150 9.22 -5.14 13.08
C GLN A 150 9.30 -6.57 13.62
N SER A 151 10.14 -6.80 14.62
CA SER A 151 10.26 -8.07 15.32
C SER A 151 10.04 -7.89 16.82
N GLY A 152 9.63 -8.97 17.48
CA GLY A 152 9.67 -9.07 18.94
C GLY A 152 11.04 -9.52 19.47
N ASP A 153 11.89 -10.00 18.55
CA ASP A 153 13.29 -10.35 18.77
C ASP A 153 14.20 -9.25 18.21
N ILE A 154 15.33 -9.02 18.85
CA ILE A 154 16.32 -8.02 18.43
C ILE A 154 17.46 -8.62 17.62
N ASP A 155 17.70 -9.93 17.78
CA ASP A 155 18.68 -10.70 17.02
C ASP A 155 18.08 -11.13 15.67
#